data_AF-A0A7W1B5E1-F1
#
_entry.id   AF-A0A7W1B5E1-F1
#
_cell.length_a   1.000
_cell.length_b   1.000
_cell.length_c   1.000
_cell.angle_alpha   90.00
_cell.angle_beta   90.00
_cell.angle_gamma   90.00
#
_symmetry.space_group_name_H-M   'P 1'
#
loop_
_entity.id
_entity.type
_entity.pdbx_description
1 polymer ?
#
loop_
_entity_poly.entity_id
_entity_poly.type
_entity_poly.pdbx_seq_one_letter_code
_entity_poly.pdbx_strand_id
1 'polypeptide(L)'
;MPMFRFAGRGLWIGIAVLLHLLLWSCGWLVLLVTLQGKAARQAWFASRFAALLIALGATFVKVGQIMSTRPDLIPPHIIRALTRLQDNVGAFDWRHVEGVFVEELGASPDELFASFDHAPVASASVAQVHRATLRSGEEVAVNVRRPGLDDLVRIDLAMMRIVAQLIALVPSIRLLAPVESIDEFARSILAQIDLHDVQRRDRGDRGHRQAARSEPRPRARSTPDLRHDSRLWPPLIAGRARACYRA
;
A
#
# COMPACT_ATOMS: atom_id res chain seq x y z
N MET A 1 -6.69 13.53 -18.04
CA MET A 1 -7.40 12.45 -17.30
C MET A 1 -8.82 12.37 -17.83
N PRO A 2 -9.39 11.17 -18.08
CA PRO A 2 -10.78 11.06 -18.47
C PRO A 2 -11.66 11.52 -17.30
N MET A 3 -12.35 12.65 -17.50
CA MET A 3 -13.20 13.32 -16.50
C MET A 3 -14.19 12.37 -15.81
N PHE A 4 -14.64 11.34 -16.54
CA PHE A 4 -15.52 10.29 -16.03
C PHE A 4 -14.93 9.48 -14.86
N ARG A 5 -13.64 9.14 -14.89
CA ARG A 5 -13.00 8.36 -13.80
C ARG A 5 -12.85 9.20 -12.54
N PHE A 6 -12.57 10.49 -12.69
CA PHE A 6 -12.51 11.44 -11.57
C PHE A 6 -13.89 11.62 -10.94
N ALA A 7 -14.91 11.94 -11.74
CA ALA A 7 -16.27 12.12 -11.25
C ALA A 7 -16.84 10.85 -10.62
N GLY A 8 -16.64 9.69 -11.26
CA GLY A 8 -17.07 8.40 -10.72
C GLY A 8 -16.40 8.05 -9.41
N ARG A 9 -15.10 8.28 -9.29
CA ARG A 9 -14.36 8.08 -8.03
C ARG A 9 -14.82 9.03 -6.94
N GLY A 10 -15.03 10.31 -7.26
CA GLY A 10 -15.50 11.31 -6.31
C GLY A 10 -16.90 10.99 -5.78
N LEU A 11 -17.81 10.60 -6.68
CA LEU A 11 -19.15 10.13 -6.33
C LEU A 11 -19.09 8.90 -5.42
N TRP A 12 -18.26 7.92 -5.77
CA TRP A 12 -18.09 6.71 -4.95
C TRP A 12 -17.52 7.04 -3.56
N ILE A 13 -16.52 7.92 -3.45
CA ILE A 13 -15.98 8.38 -2.16
C ILE A 13 -17.09 9.07 -1.36
N GLY A 14 -17.85 9.97 -1.99
CA GLY A 14 -18.97 10.65 -1.35
C GLY A 14 -20.02 9.69 -0.81
N ILE A 15 -20.42 8.69 -1.60
CA ILE A 15 -21.36 7.64 -1.18
C ILE A 15 -20.76 6.81 -0.03
N ALA A 16 -19.50 6.39 -0.13
CA ALA A 16 -18.85 5.61 0.91
C ALA A 16 -18.76 6.37 2.23
N VAL A 17 -18.39 7.65 2.19
CA VAL A 17 -18.36 8.54 3.36
C VAL A 17 -19.77 8.72 3.94
N LEU A 18 -20.78 9.00 3.10
CA LEU A 18 -22.16 9.17 3.53
C LEU A 18 -22.70 7.90 4.21
N LEU A 19 -22.49 6.73 3.61
CA LEU A 19 -22.89 5.45 4.18
C LEU A 19 -22.21 5.21 5.53
N HIS A 20 -20.91 5.47 5.63
CA HIS A 20 -20.19 5.34 6.90
C HIS A 20 -20.69 6.34 7.94
N LEU A 21 -21.03 7.58 7.55
CA LEU A 21 -21.63 8.57 8.44
C LEU A 21 -23.01 8.13 8.93
N LEU A 22 -23.85 7.54 8.08
CA LEU A 22 -25.15 7.00 8.48
C LEU A 22 -25.01 5.83 9.47
N LEU A 23 -24.13 4.87 9.17
CA LEU A 23 -23.79 3.78 10.08
C LEU A 23 -23.19 4.31 11.39
N TRP A 24 -22.45 5.42 11.30
CA TRP A 24 -21.86 6.08 12.44
C TRP A 24 -22.92 6.74 13.33
N SER A 25 -23.86 7.49 12.76
CA SER A 25 -24.97 8.10 13.49
C SER A 25 -25.81 7.04 14.20
N CYS A 26 -26.10 5.91 13.53
CA CYS A 26 -26.83 4.80 14.13
C CYS A 26 -26.06 4.16 15.29
N GLY A 27 -24.79 3.79 15.08
CA GLY A 27 -23.98 3.18 16.14
C GLY A 27 -23.69 4.13 17.31
N TRP A 28 -23.54 5.43 17.03
CA TRP A 28 -23.42 6.45 18.08
C TRP A 28 -24.69 6.57 18.91
N LEU A 29 -25.87 6.58 18.27
CA LEU A 29 -27.16 6.56 18.96
C LEU A 29 -27.27 5.34 19.87
N VAL A 30 -26.90 4.14 19.38
CA VAL A 30 -26.86 2.92 20.20
C VAL A 30 -25.91 3.08 21.38
N LEU A 31 -24.70 3.62 21.18
CA LEU A 31 -23.73 3.84 22.25
C LEU A 31 -24.23 4.84 23.31
N LEU A 32 -24.99 5.86 22.89
CA LEU A 32 -25.63 6.81 23.80
C LEU A 32 -26.75 6.14 24.60
N VAL A 33 -27.66 5.41 23.92
CA VAL A 33 -28.80 4.73 24.55
C VAL A 33 -28.34 3.62 25.49
N THR A 34 -27.24 2.93 25.17
CA THR A 34 -26.65 1.88 26.00
C THR A 34 -25.67 2.39 27.05
N LEU A 35 -25.56 3.73 27.22
CA LEU A 35 -24.73 4.41 28.22
C LEU A 35 -23.27 3.91 28.27
N GLN A 36 -22.70 3.63 27.10
CA GLN A 36 -21.36 3.05 27.01
C GLN A 36 -20.28 4.06 27.44
N GLY A 37 -19.29 3.56 28.19
CA GLY A 37 -18.19 4.36 28.72
C GLY A 37 -17.34 5.03 27.63
N LYS A 38 -16.59 6.08 28.00
CA LYS A 38 -15.72 6.84 27.10
C LYS A 38 -14.76 5.95 26.29
N ALA A 39 -14.16 4.95 26.94
CA ALA A 39 -13.22 4.03 26.30
C ALA A 39 -13.87 3.19 25.19
N ALA A 40 -15.08 2.66 25.43
CA ALA A 40 -15.84 1.89 24.45
C ALA A 40 -16.20 2.74 23.22
N ARG A 41 -16.67 3.98 23.45
CA ARG A 41 -16.96 4.94 22.37
C ARG A 41 -15.74 5.29 21.54
N GLN A 42 -14.59 5.52 22.18
CA GLN A 42 -13.32 5.79 21.50
C GLN A 42 -12.82 4.60 20.67
N ALA A 43 -12.88 3.39 21.22
CA ALA A 43 -12.47 2.18 20.50
C ALA A 43 -13.36 1.90 19.29
N TRP A 44 -14.67 2.10 19.44
CA TRP A 44 -15.62 1.94 18.35
C TRP A 44 -15.39 2.99 17.25
N PHE A 45 -15.20 4.27 17.62
CA PHE A 45 -14.87 5.34 16.67
C PHE A 45 -13.61 5.01 15.86
N ALA A 46 -12.53 4.63 16.55
CA ALA A 46 -11.26 4.28 15.91
C ALA A 46 -11.41 3.10 14.93
N SER A 47 -12.22 2.11 15.30
CA SER A 47 -12.49 0.95 14.44
C SER A 47 -13.31 1.31 13.19
N ARG A 48 -14.27 2.25 13.31
CA ARG A 48 -15.04 2.76 12.16
C ARG A 48 -14.19 3.63 11.24
N PHE A 49 -13.30 4.43 11.81
CA PHE A 49 -12.36 5.22 11.02
C PHE A 49 -11.41 4.33 10.21
N ALA A 50 -10.82 3.29 10.82
CA ALA A 50 -9.99 2.33 10.10
C ALA A 50 -10.77 1.59 9.00
N ALA A 51 -12.01 1.17 9.28
CA ALA A 51 -12.87 0.52 8.29
C ALA A 51 -13.19 1.44 7.09
N LEU A 52 -13.41 2.73 7.33
CA LEU A 52 -13.60 3.71 6.26
C LEU A 52 -12.35 3.79 5.38
N LEU A 53 -11.15 3.88 5.96
CA LEU A 53 -9.91 3.94 5.18
C LEU A 53 -9.69 2.66 4.33
N ILE A 54 -10.04 1.48 4.86
CA ILE A 54 -10.03 0.22 4.11
C ILE A 54 -11.01 0.28 2.94
N ALA A 55 -12.25 0.70 3.21
CA ALA A 55 -13.28 0.81 2.18
C ALA A 55 -12.82 1.75 1.07
N LEU A 56 -12.28 2.93 1.42
CA LEU A 56 -11.74 3.91 0.50
C LEU A 56 -10.55 3.40 -0.33
N GLY A 57 -9.84 2.37 0.12
CA GLY A 57 -8.86 1.64 -0.69
C GLY A 57 -7.40 2.06 -0.46
N ALA A 58 -6.52 1.61 -1.36
CA ALA A 58 -5.07 1.58 -1.14
C ALA A 58 -4.45 2.92 -0.74
N THR A 59 -4.85 4.03 -1.39
CA THR A 59 -4.35 5.38 -1.06
C THR A 59 -4.66 5.75 0.39
N PHE A 60 -5.90 5.52 0.84
CA PHE A 60 -6.37 5.89 2.17
C PHE A 60 -5.88 4.93 3.25
N VAL A 61 -5.71 3.64 2.94
CA VAL A 61 -4.97 2.71 3.79
C VAL A 61 -3.55 3.24 4.04
N LYS A 62 -2.88 3.74 3.00
CA LYS A 62 -1.55 4.32 3.14
C LYS A 62 -1.53 5.62 3.96
N VAL A 63 -2.53 6.49 3.79
CA VAL A 63 -2.76 7.65 4.68
C VAL A 63 -2.81 7.18 6.13
N GLY A 64 -3.65 6.18 6.44
CA GLY A 64 -3.82 5.63 7.79
C GLY A 64 -2.53 5.07 8.38
N GLN A 65 -1.76 4.34 7.56
CA GLN A 65 -0.45 3.81 7.97
C GLN A 65 0.52 4.94 8.35
N ILE A 66 0.59 6.03 7.59
CA ILE A 66 1.46 7.17 7.90
C ILE A 66 0.95 7.96 9.10
N MET A 67 -0.36 8.18 9.21
CA MET A 67 -0.96 8.82 10.39
C MET A 67 -0.65 8.05 11.68
N SER A 68 -0.61 6.71 11.61
CA SER A 68 -0.30 5.86 12.77
C SER A 68 1.11 6.08 13.34
N THR A 69 2.03 6.65 12.56
CA THR A 69 3.41 6.92 13.00
C THR A 69 3.58 8.31 13.63
N ARG A 70 2.50 9.08 13.79
CA ARG A 70 2.50 10.46 14.33
C ARG A 70 1.74 10.55 15.66
N PRO A 71 2.31 10.01 16.76
CA PRO A 71 1.69 10.06 18.09
C PRO A 71 1.54 11.46 18.67
N ASP A 72 2.25 12.44 18.10
CA ASP A 72 2.15 13.86 18.40
C ASP A 72 0.82 14.47 17.89
N LEU A 73 0.21 13.89 16.86
CA LEU A 73 -0.99 14.43 16.21
C LEU A 73 -2.23 13.55 16.41
N ILE A 74 -2.04 12.24 16.54
CA ILE A 74 -3.13 11.27 16.50
C ILE A 74 -3.35 10.64 17.89
N PRO A 75 -4.59 10.69 18.43
CA PRO A 75 -4.90 10.07 19.71
C PRO A 75 -4.56 8.57 19.77
N PRO A 76 -4.10 8.04 20.93
CA PRO A 76 -3.65 6.64 21.05
C PRO A 76 -4.68 5.59 20.64
N HIS A 77 -5.98 5.85 20.85
CA HIS A 77 -7.05 4.93 20.46
C HIS A 77 -7.19 4.81 18.94
N ILE A 78 -6.95 5.88 18.19
CA ILE A 78 -6.95 5.89 16.72
C ILE A 78 -5.69 5.18 16.22
N ILE A 79 -4.52 5.48 16.77
CA ILE A 79 -3.25 4.82 16.40
C ILE A 79 -3.38 3.30 16.48
N ARG A 80 -3.88 2.76 17.60
CA ARG A 80 -4.08 1.32 17.77
C ARG A 80 -4.95 0.69 16.68
N ALA A 81 -5.97 1.40 16.19
CA ALA A 81 -6.80 0.91 15.11
C ALA A 81 -6.10 1.03 13.75
N LEU A 82 -5.38 2.12 13.50
CA LEU A 82 -4.63 2.34 12.26
C LEU A 82 -3.43 1.41 12.11
N THR A 83 -2.79 0.97 13.20
CA THR A 83 -1.71 -0.03 13.15
C THR A 83 -2.20 -1.34 12.54
N ARG A 84 -3.47 -1.70 12.71
CA ARG A 84 -4.07 -2.91 12.09
C ARG A 84 -4.20 -2.79 10.57
N LEU A 85 -4.10 -1.59 10.00
CA LEU A 85 -4.05 -1.40 8.54
C LEU A 85 -2.73 -1.89 7.93
N GLN A 86 -1.74 -2.25 8.76
CA GLN A 86 -0.50 -2.86 8.31
C GLN A 86 -0.67 -4.37 8.06
N ASP A 87 -1.75 -4.97 8.55
CA ASP A 87 -2.03 -6.39 8.36
C ASP A 87 -2.66 -6.64 6.97
N ASN A 88 -2.08 -7.61 6.25
CA ASN A 88 -2.34 -8.03 4.86
C ASN A 88 -3.61 -7.48 4.19
N VAL A 89 -3.40 -6.65 3.15
CA VAL A 89 -4.46 -6.34 2.19
C VAL A 89 -4.64 -7.56 1.29
N GLY A 90 -5.87 -8.05 1.15
CA GLY A 90 -6.15 -9.25 0.35
C GLY A 90 -5.58 -9.19 -1.07
N ALA A 91 -5.20 -10.37 -1.58
CA ALA A 91 -4.71 -10.55 -2.94
C ALA A 91 -5.77 -10.15 -3.97
N PHE A 92 -5.32 -9.65 -5.11
CA PHE A 92 -6.19 -9.45 -6.27
C PHE A 92 -6.20 -10.68 -7.18
N ASP A 93 -7.28 -10.82 -7.94
CA ASP A 93 -7.54 -11.98 -8.79
C ASP A 93 -6.40 -12.23 -9.79
N TRP A 94 -6.08 -13.51 -10.03
CA TRP A 94 -5.05 -13.96 -10.96
C TRP A 94 -5.18 -13.34 -12.36
N ARG A 95 -6.40 -13.15 -12.87
CA ARG A 95 -6.62 -12.55 -14.19
C ARG A 95 -6.06 -11.14 -14.32
N HIS A 96 -6.01 -10.40 -13.22
CA HIS A 96 -5.37 -9.09 -13.20
C HIS A 96 -3.84 -9.20 -13.26
N VAL A 97 -3.26 -10.23 -12.64
CA VAL A 97 -1.81 -10.50 -12.76
C VAL A 97 -1.47 -10.80 -14.20
N GLU A 98 -2.16 -11.77 -14.79
CA GLU A 98 -1.98 -12.15 -16.18
C GLU A 98 -2.15 -10.96 -17.13
N GLY A 99 -3.20 -10.16 -16.93
CA GLY A 99 -3.44 -8.95 -17.72
C GLY A 99 -2.31 -7.93 -17.65
N VAL A 100 -1.69 -7.75 -16.47
CA VAL A 100 -0.52 -6.86 -16.32
C VAL A 100 0.65 -7.36 -17.15
N PHE A 101 0.93 -8.67 -17.15
CA PHE A 101 1.99 -9.26 -17.94
C PHE A 101 1.74 -9.13 -19.44
N VAL A 102 0.53 -9.42 -19.90
CA VAL A 102 0.15 -9.29 -21.31
C VAL A 102 0.25 -7.84 -21.78
N GLU A 103 -0.20 -6.87 -20.97
CA GLU A 103 -0.14 -5.45 -21.34
C GLU A 103 1.30 -4.92 -21.43
N GLU A 104 2.19 -5.39 -20.55
CA GLU A 104 3.56 -4.83 -20.45
C GLU A 104 4.61 -5.61 -21.24
N LEU A 105 4.44 -6.92 -21.36
CA LEU A 105 5.43 -7.83 -21.94
C LEU A 105 4.90 -8.61 -23.14
N GLY A 106 3.60 -8.50 -23.44
CA GLY A 106 2.98 -9.16 -24.59
C GLY A 106 2.79 -10.67 -24.46
N ALA A 107 3.04 -11.25 -23.28
CA ALA A 107 3.00 -12.68 -23.02
C ALA A 107 2.52 -12.97 -21.59
N SER A 108 1.99 -14.17 -21.34
CA SER A 108 1.52 -14.57 -20.01
C SER A 108 2.68 -14.98 -19.09
N PRO A 109 2.49 -15.01 -17.74
CA PRO A 109 3.51 -15.53 -16.83
C PRO A 109 3.95 -16.96 -17.17
N ASP A 110 3.02 -17.82 -17.58
CA ASP A 110 3.31 -19.22 -17.91
C ASP A 110 4.17 -19.37 -19.18
N GLU A 111 4.14 -18.39 -20.07
CA GLU A 111 4.99 -18.34 -21.26
C GLU A 111 6.39 -17.78 -20.96
N LEU A 112 6.50 -16.89 -19.97
CA LEU A 112 7.74 -16.18 -19.66
C LEU A 112 8.64 -16.95 -18.68
N PHE A 113 8.06 -17.73 -17.78
CA PHE A 113 8.77 -18.46 -16.73
C PHE A 113 8.79 -19.98 -16.99
N ALA A 114 9.68 -20.70 -16.31
CA ALA A 114 9.63 -22.17 -16.27
C ALA A 114 8.47 -22.66 -15.38
N SER A 115 8.17 -21.92 -14.31
CA SER A 115 6.99 -22.11 -13.46
C SER A 115 6.61 -20.78 -12.80
N PHE A 116 5.33 -20.59 -12.53
CA PHE A 116 4.81 -19.42 -11.84
C PHE A 116 3.67 -19.82 -10.91
N ASP A 117 3.76 -19.47 -9.62
CA ASP A 117 2.69 -19.73 -8.65
C ASP A 117 1.56 -18.72 -8.82
N HIS A 118 0.35 -19.19 -9.16
CA HIS A 118 -0.82 -18.31 -9.28
C HIS A 118 -1.26 -17.75 -7.93
N ALA A 119 -1.03 -18.50 -6.85
CA ALA A 119 -1.26 -18.04 -5.49
C ALA A 119 -0.11 -17.12 -5.06
N PRO A 120 -0.36 -15.86 -4.66
CA PRO A 120 0.69 -14.98 -4.19
C PRO A 120 1.25 -15.46 -2.84
N VAL A 121 2.56 -15.34 -2.67
CA VAL A 121 3.25 -15.60 -1.39
C VAL A 121 3.03 -14.47 -0.38
N ALA A 122 2.74 -13.25 -0.87
CA ALA A 122 2.42 -12.09 -0.05
C ALA A 122 1.57 -11.09 -0.83
N SER A 123 0.77 -10.30 -0.13
CA SER A 123 -0.02 -9.23 -0.72
C SER A 123 0.07 -7.96 0.12
N ALA A 124 0.37 -6.85 -0.53
CA ALA A 124 0.41 -5.52 0.07
C ALA A 124 -0.63 -4.61 -0.59
N SER A 125 -0.83 -3.42 -0.02
CA SER A 125 -1.79 -2.44 -0.56
C SER A 125 -1.52 -2.04 -2.01
N VAL A 126 -0.25 -2.05 -2.44
CA VAL A 126 0.22 -1.56 -3.75
C VAL A 126 0.50 -2.69 -4.75
N ALA A 127 0.95 -3.86 -4.28
CA ALA A 127 1.41 -4.96 -5.12
C ALA A 127 1.24 -6.30 -4.39
N GLN A 128 1.25 -7.40 -5.13
CA GLN A 128 1.37 -8.74 -4.59
C GLN A 128 2.61 -9.45 -5.13
N VAL A 129 3.13 -10.40 -4.38
CA VAL A 129 4.38 -11.10 -4.67
C VAL A 129 4.06 -12.54 -5.00
N HIS A 130 4.60 -13.04 -6.11
CA HIS A 130 4.47 -14.43 -6.55
C HIS A 130 5.83 -15.12 -6.55
N ARG A 131 5.83 -16.44 -6.37
CA ARG A 131 7.02 -17.26 -6.57
C ARG A 131 7.06 -17.69 -8.03
N ALA A 132 8.22 -17.64 -8.67
CA ALA A 132 8.41 -18.15 -10.01
C ALA A 132 9.80 -18.75 -10.17
N THR A 133 9.99 -19.60 -11.18
CA THR A 133 11.29 -20.12 -11.58
C THR A 133 11.58 -19.67 -13.00
N LEU A 134 12.75 -19.09 -13.22
CA LEU A 134 13.20 -18.70 -14.56
C LEU A 134 13.51 -19.93 -15.41
N ARG A 135 13.53 -19.77 -16.73
CA ARG A 135 13.96 -20.84 -17.67
C ARG A 135 15.41 -21.27 -17.48
N SER A 136 16.22 -20.45 -16.83
CA SER A 136 17.58 -20.79 -16.38
C SER A 136 17.61 -21.72 -15.15
N GLY A 137 16.47 -21.93 -14.47
CA GLY A 137 16.35 -22.75 -13.25
C GLY A 137 16.41 -21.95 -11.94
N GLU A 138 16.63 -20.64 -11.99
CA GLU A 138 16.74 -19.80 -10.79
C GLU A 138 15.36 -19.42 -10.22
N GLU A 139 15.18 -19.52 -8.90
CA GLU A 139 13.96 -19.08 -8.22
C GLU A 139 13.94 -17.56 -7.98
N VAL A 140 12.81 -16.92 -8.29
CA VAL A 140 12.62 -15.48 -8.16
C VAL A 140 11.30 -15.13 -7.48
N ALA A 141 11.28 -13.98 -6.82
CA ALA A 141 10.06 -13.37 -6.30
C ALA A 141 9.60 -12.28 -7.27
N VAL A 142 8.38 -12.42 -7.79
CA VAL A 142 7.83 -11.51 -8.80
C VAL A 142 6.77 -10.61 -8.19
N ASN A 143 7.08 -9.32 -8.08
CA ASN A 143 6.17 -8.30 -7.59
C ASN A 143 5.27 -7.83 -8.74
N VAL A 144 3.97 -7.85 -8.53
CA VAL A 144 2.96 -7.41 -9.51
C VAL A 144 2.14 -6.30 -8.89
N ARG A 145 2.22 -5.10 -9.46
CA ARG A 145 1.48 -3.92 -9.00
C ARG A 145 -0.01 -4.09 -9.27
N ARG A 146 -0.83 -3.58 -8.34
CA ARG A 146 -2.29 -3.56 -8.50
C ARG A 146 -2.66 -2.78 -9.78
N PRO A 147 -3.48 -3.35 -10.69
CA PRO A 147 -3.86 -2.66 -11.91
C PRO A 147 -4.62 -1.38 -11.63
N GLY A 148 -4.40 -0.35 -12.45
CA GLY A 148 -5.09 0.93 -12.35
C GLY A 148 -4.76 1.76 -11.10
N LEU A 149 -3.80 1.33 -10.28
CA LEU A 149 -3.44 2.01 -9.03
C LEU A 149 -2.86 3.41 -9.26
N ASP A 150 -2.05 3.61 -10.31
CA ASP A 150 -1.44 4.91 -10.60
C ASP A 150 -2.48 6.01 -10.84
N ASP A 151 -3.48 5.71 -11.68
CA ASP A 151 -4.59 6.62 -11.97
C ASP A 151 -5.42 6.87 -10.71
N LEU A 152 -5.74 5.80 -9.97
CA LEU A 152 -6.52 5.87 -8.74
C LEU A 152 -5.85 6.79 -7.71
N VAL A 153 -4.55 6.59 -7.48
CA VAL A 153 -3.78 7.37 -6.51
C VAL A 153 -3.69 8.82 -6.94
N ARG A 154 -3.45 9.12 -8.22
CA ARG A 154 -3.43 10.50 -8.72
C ARG A 154 -4.78 11.19 -8.54
N ILE A 155 -5.88 10.48 -8.78
CA ILE A 155 -7.24 11.00 -8.56
C ILE A 155 -7.47 11.26 -7.07
N ASP A 156 -7.16 10.30 -6.21
CA ASP A 156 -7.34 10.42 -4.76
C ASP A 156 -6.49 11.58 -4.19
N LEU A 157 -5.24 11.75 -4.63
CA LEU A 157 -4.36 12.88 -4.25
C LEU A 157 -4.90 14.23 -4.72
N ALA A 158 -5.43 14.31 -5.94
CA ALA A 158 -6.06 15.53 -6.44
C ALA A 158 -7.29 15.91 -5.60
N MET A 159 -8.12 14.93 -5.23
CA MET A 159 -9.28 15.15 -4.34
C MET A 159 -8.84 15.57 -2.94
N MET A 160 -7.83 14.92 -2.36
CA MET A 160 -7.28 15.31 -1.06
C MET A 160 -6.74 16.73 -1.09
N ARG A 161 -6.09 17.15 -2.18
CA ARG A 161 -5.60 18.52 -2.32
C ARG A 161 -6.75 19.54 -2.39
N ILE A 162 -7.85 19.22 -3.09
CA ILE A 162 -9.05 20.08 -3.11
C ILE A 162 -9.62 20.22 -1.69
N VAL A 163 -9.75 19.11 -0.95
CA VAL A 163 -10.21 19.14 0.45
C VAL A 163 -9.27 19.96 1.33
N ALA A 164 -7.95 19.79 1.17
CA ALA A 164 -6.94 20.55 1.90
C ALA A 164 -7.06 22.06 1.65
N GLN A 165 -7.32 22.47 0.41
CA GLN A 165 -7.56 23.87 0.06
C GLN A 165 -8.84 24.42 0.71
N LEU A 166 -9.91 23.63 0.76
CA LEU A 166 -11.17 24.02 1.41
C LEU A 166 -11.00 24.17 2.92
N ILE A 167 -10.34 23.22 3.60
CA ILE A 167 -10.14 23.32 5.06
C ILE A 167 -9.15 24.42 5.44
N ALA A 168 -8.22 24.78 4.54
CA ALA A 168 -7.31 25.90 4.72
C ALA A 168 -8.00 27.27 4.73
N LEU A 169 -9.29 27.34 4.36
CA LEU A 169 -10.11 28.55 4.54
C LEU A 169 -10.34 28.86 6.03
N VAL A 170 -10.24 27.86 6.91
CA VAL A 170 -10.34 28.04 8.36
C VAL A 170 -8.97 28.48 8.90
N PRO A 171 -8.84 29.69 9.52
CA PRO A 171 -7.54 30.22 9.93
C PRO A 171 -6.75 29.31 10.87
N SER A 172 -7.43 28.65 11.81
CA SER A 172 -6.79 27.72 12.75
C SER A 172 -6.22 26.48 12.07
N ILE A 173 -6.87 25.98 11.01
CA ILE A 173 -6.40 24.81 10.25
C ILE A 173 -5.29 25.22 9.29
N ARG A 174 -5.35 26.42 8.71
CA ARG A 174 -4.31 26.96 7.83
C ARG A 174 -2.92 26.94 8.48
N LEU A 175 -2.85 27.16 9.80
CA LEU A 175 -1.60 27.10 10.57
C LEU A 175 -0.94 25.71 10.56
N LEU A 176 -1.69 24.65 10.26
CA LEU A 176 -1.19 23.28 10.12
C LEU A 176 -0.67 22.98 8.70
N ALA A 177 -0.69 23.96 7.78
CA ALA A 177 -0.21 23.80 6.40
C ALA A 177 -0.78 22.53 5.72
N PRO A 178 -2.12 22.39 5.63
CA PRO A 178 -2.76 21.15 5.16
C PRO A 178 -2.46 20.84 3.70
N VAL A 179 -2.29 21.86 2.84
CA VAL A 179 -1.98 21.67 1.42
C VAL A 179 -0.56 21.15 1.26
N GLU A 180 0.39 21.75 1.96
CA GLU A 180 1.79 21.35 1.97
C GLU A 180 1.96 19.93 2.52
N SER A 181 1.20 19.59 3.56
CA SER A 181 1.17 18.24 4.13
C SER A 181 0.68 17.20 3.10
N ILE A 182 -0.38 17.52 2.34
CA ILE A 182 -0.86 16.64 1.27
C ILE A 182 0.16 16.55 0.12
N ASP A 183 0.88 17.61 -0.21
CA ASP A 183 1.89 17.61 -1.26
C ASP A 183 3.13 16.77 -0.90
N GLU A 184 3.58 16.87 0.35
CA GLU A 184 4.64 16.01 0.86
C GLU A 184 4.22 14.54 0.87
N PHE A 185 3.00 14.28 1.32
CA PHE A 185 2.40 12.95 1.27
C PHE A 185 2.30 12.41 -0.17
N ALA A 186 1.85 13.24 -1.12
CA ALA A 186 1.76 12.90 -2.53
C ALA A 186 3.12 12.49 -3.09
N ARG A 187 4.17 13.28 -2.80
CA ARG A 187 5.55 12.95 -3.20
C ARG A 187 6.00 11.61 -2.61
N SER A 188 5.76 11.39 -1.33
CA SER A 188 6.16 10.15 -0.64
C SER A 188 5.43 8.91 -1.16
N ILE A 189 4.13 9.01 -1.47
CA ILE A 189 3.36 7.90 -2.03
C ILE A 189 3.74 7.62 -3.47
N LEU A 190 3.84 8.65 -4.31
CA LEU A 190 4.17 8.47 -5.72
C LEU A 190 5.57 7.86 -5.88
N ALA A 191 6.53 8.24 -5.02
CA ALA A 191 7.84 7.61 -4.97
C ALA A 191 7.78 6.12 -4.59
N GLN A 192 6.82 5.70 -3.75
CA GLN A 192 6.66 4.29 -3.35
C GLN A 192 5.93 3.44 -4.39
N ILE A 193 5.07 4.04 -5.21
CA ILE A 193 4.36 3.36 -6.29
C ILE A 193 5.30 3.13 -7.48
N ASP A 194 6.31 3.99 -7.62
CA ASP A 194 7.42 3.74 -8.53
C ASP A 194 8.30 2.62 -7.96
N LEU A 195 8.30 1.47 -8.61
CA LEU A 195 8.89 0.22 -8.10
C LEU A 195 10.41 0.26 -7.90
N HIS A 196 11.07 1.37 -8.19
CA HIS A 196 12.50 1.57 -7.92
C HIS A 196 12.86 1.48 -6.42
N ASP A 197 11.92 1.75 -5.50
CA ASP A 197 12.21 1.82 -4.05
C ASP A 197 11.84 0.57 -3.23
N VAL A 198 11.04 -0.36 -3.76
CA VAL A 198 10.64 -1.59 -3.02
C VAL A 198 11.88 -2.46 -2.70
N GLN A 199 12.86 -2.47 -3.60
CA GLN A 199 14.12 -3.19 -3.42
C GLN A 199 15.03 -2.57 -2.35
N ARG A 200 14.87 -1.27 -2.03
CA ARG A 200 15.58 -0.62 -0.92
C ARG A 200 14.98 -0.96 0.44
N ARG A 201 13.66 -1.09 0.54
CA ARG A 201 12.98 -1.44 1.81
C ARG A 201 13.20 -2.90 2.21
N ASP A 202 13.18 -3.82 1.26
CA ASP A 202 13.47 -5.23 1.56
C ASP A 202 14.95 -5.44 2.01
N ARG A 203 15.87 -4.56 1.57
CA ARG A 203 17.24 -4.49 2.09
C ARG A 203 17.31 -3.85 3.49
N GLY A 204 16.54 -2.79 3.75
CA GLY A 204 16.51 -2.11 5.04
C GLY A 204 15.93 -2.97 6.17
N ASP A 205 14.87 -3.73 5.89
CA ASP A 205 14.21 -4.60 6.88
C ASP A 205 15.06 -5.84 7.22
N ARG A 206 15.88 -6.32 6.27
CA ARG A 206 16.92 -7.35 6.55
C ARG A 206 18.07 -6.80 7.39
N GLY A 207 18.48 -5.56 7.18
CA GLY A 207 19.54 -4.92 7.98
C GLY A 207 19.18 -4.83 9.46
N HIS A 208 17.92 -4.51 9.79
CA HIS A 208 17.45 -4.47 11.17
C HIS A 208 17.27 -5.87 11.80
N ARG A 209 16.91 -6.90 11.03
CA ARG A 209 16.85 -8.28 11.53
C ARG A 209 18.23 -8.93 11.73
N GLN A 210 19.24 -8.56 10.93
CA GLN A 210 20.61 -9.03 11.12
C GLN A 210 21.31 -8.35 12.29
N ALA A 211 21.03 -7.07 12.56
CA ALA A 211 21.58 -6.36 13.73
C ALA A 211 21.10 -6.96 15.07
N ALA A 212 19.96 -7.66 15.09
CA ALA A 212 19.43 -8.34 16.28
C ALA A 212 19.91 -9.79 16.46
N ARG A 213 20.77 -10.32 15.57
CA ARG A 213 21.29 -11.70 15.62
C ARG A 213 22.82 -11.76 15.73
N SER A 214 23.42 -10.84 16.48
CA SER A 214 24.84 -10.93 16.85
C SER A 214 25.04 -11.90 18.02
N GLU A 215 24.87 -13.20 17.78
CA GLU A 215 25.53 -14.25 18.56
C GLU A 215 26.45 -15.04 17.61
N PRO A 216 27.71 -15.33 18.00
CA PRO A 216 28.69 -15.90 17.09
C PRO A 216 28.47 -17.40 16.91
N ARG A 217 28.12 -17.84 15.69
CA ARG A 217 28.25 -19.23 15.23
C ARG A 217 29.46 -19.39 14.29
N PRO A 218 30.10 -20.57 14.27
CA PRO A 218 31.45 -20.74 13.73
C PRO A 218 31.52 -20.62 12.21
N ARG A 219 32.68 -20.13 11.72
CA ARG A 219 32.99 -19.83 10.32
C ARG A 219 32.67 -20.99 9.37
N ALA A 220 31.72 -20.79 8.47
CA ALA A 220 31.56 -21.57 7.25
C ALA A 220 32.05 -20.75 6.04
N ARG A 221 32.63 -21.47 5.07
CA ARG A 221 33.44 -20.97 3.95
C ARG A 221 32.73 -19.94 3.07
N SER A 222 33.53 -18.99 2.59
CA SER A 222 33.19 -17.94 1.62
C SER A 222 32.49 -18.49 0.37
N THR A 223 31.29 -17.99 0.08
CA THR A 223 30.61 -18.14 -1.22
C THR A 223 31.15 -17.07 -2.20
N PRO A 224 31.33 -17.36 -3.50
CA PRO A 224 31.92 -16.40 -4.45
C PRO A 224 30.99 -15.22 -4.75
N ASP A 225 31.55 -14.01 -4.83
CA ASP A 225 30.90 -12.77 -5.27
C ASP A 225 30.59 -12.86 -6.78
N LEU A 226 29.37 -13.26 -7.15
CA LEU A 226 28.89 -13.24 -8.53
C LEU A 226 28.35 -11.85 -8.88
N ARG A 227 29.25 -10.95 -9.28
CA ARG A 227 28.90 -9.79 -10.11
C ARG A 227 28.73 -10.27 -11.55
N HIS A 228 27.53 -10.20 -12.14
CA HIS A 228 27.36 -10.52 -13.56
C HIS A 228 26.45 -9.54 -14.32
N ASP A 229 27.11 -8.63 -15.06
CA ASP A 229 27.06 -8.33 -16.52
C ASP A 229 25.76 -8.13 -17.32
N SER A 230 24.89 -7.15 -17.03
CA SER A 230 23.66 -6.64 -17.73
C SER A 230 23.27 -6.90 -19.24
N ARG A 231 23.93 -7.75 -20.05
CA ARG A 231 23.67 -8.01 -21.50
C ARG A 231 23.03 -9.36 -21.93
N LEU A 232 22.68 -10.28 -21.03
CA LEU A 232 22.13 -11.64 -21.28
C LEU A 232 20.66 -11.81 -20.79
N TRP A 233 19.99 -10.73 -20.39
CA TRP A 233 18.66 -10.78 -19.75
C TRP A 233 17.55 -10.51 -20.77
N PRO A 234 16.41 -11.24 -20.76
CA PRO A 234 15.14 -10.62 -21.10
C PRO A 234 14.96 -9.43 -20.14
N PRO A 235 14.62 -8.22 -20.62
CA PRO A 235 14.67 -7.00 -19.81
C PRO A 235 13.92 -7.25 -18.51
N LEU A 236 14.65 -7.25 -17.38
CA LEU A 236 14.19 -7.57 -16.03
C LEU A 236 12.91 -6.77 -15.73
N ILE A 237 11.78 -7.42 -16.03
CA ILE A 237 10.38 -7.01 -15.93
C ILE A 237 10.18 -5.48 -15.78
N ALA A 238 9.78 -4.85 -16.89
CA ALA A 238 9.54 -3.41 -16.97
C ALA A 238 8.13 -3.06 -16.45
N GLY A 239 7.94 -1.84 -15.95
CA GLY A 239 6.62 -1.33 -15.58
C GLY A 239 6.11 -1.80 -14.21
N ARG A 240 4.94 -2.43 -14.19
CA ARG A 240 4.12 -2.87 -13.07
C ARG A 240 4.45 -4.27 -12.58
N ALA A 241 5.06 -5.12 -13.40
CA ALA A 241 5.65 -6.37 -12.93
C ALA A 241 7.17 -6.19 -12.73
N ARG A 242 7.76 -6.68 -11.63
CA ARG A 242 9.22 -6.65 -11.33
C ARG A 242 9.71 -7.92 -10.64
N ALA A 243 10.76 -8.56 -11.16
CA ALA A 243 11.43 -9.68 -10.50
C ALA A 243 12.51 -9.17 -9.55
N CYS A 244 12.47 -9.66 -8.30
CA CYS A 244 13.54 -9.51 -7.33
C CYS A 244 14.13 -10.88 -7.01
N TYR A 245 15.46 -10.98 -7.06
CA TYR A 245 16.17 -12.19 -6.68
C TYR A 245 16.18 -12.41 -5.18
N ARG A 246 16.06 -13.68 -4.81
CA ARG A 246 16.36 -14.15 -3.46
C ARG A 246 17.86 -14.46 -3.43
N ALA A 247 18.64 -13.62 -2.72
CA ALA A 247 19.97 -14.01 -2.25
C ALA A 247 19.84 -14.94 -1.04
#